data_AF-A0A8B9TDH9-F1
#
_entry.id   AF-A0A8B9TDH9-F1
#
_cell.length_a   1.000
_cell.length_b   1.000
_cell.length_c   1.000
_cell.angle_alpha   90.00
_cell.angle_beta   90.00
_cell.angle_gamma   90.00
#
_symmetry.space_group_name_H-M   'P 1'
#
loop_
_entity.id
_entity.type
_entity.pdbx_description
1 polymer ?
#
loop_
_entity_poly.entity_id
_entity_poly.type
_entity_poly.pdbx_seq_one_letter_code
_entity_poly.pdbx_strand_id
1 'polypeptide(L)'
;PSLLTLFRRHPVTGNQYNKEDTTAKLQDILSTDPESFPRRAVISIFTKWLKQGCTDQAEDTEKFVSRVIQTVERDLDWEVRIGGLELVEVFCVQTLCRAGLPKYPSAAASSTVTSSIQQNESLQIFCRAKLFRFLFWSLCDYDKPVGQKACDILLVLRASLSPSGLLKDCQGAGDVSVGHGIPWLQRTLRQGSLAQDFPTDGGNGVDFEDPESMMLALGTIDLEELHDELNKSSDHIEKSPQSLLEDILATVGTIDENEADCY
;
A
#
# COMPACT_ATOMS: atom_id res chain seq x y z
N PRO A 1 28.89 52.06 -28.20
CA PRO A 1 28.07 51.36 -29.21
C PRO A 1 28.47 49.87 -29.32
N SER A 2 27.65 48.86 -29.05
CA SER A 2 26.27 48.72 -28.58
C SER A 2 26.11 47.26 -28.12
N LEU A 3 25.40 47.08 -27.01
CA LEU A 3 24.39 46.04 -26.71
C LEU A 3 24.54 44.62 -27.28
N LEU A 4 24.64 43.61 -26.39
CA LEU A 4 23.69 42.49 -26.29
C LEU A 4 24.00 41.60 -25.06
N THR A 5 23.51 42.03 -23.91
CA THR A 5 23.18 41.21 -22.74
C THR A 5 21.68 40.93 -22.80
N LEU A 6 21.25 39.66 -22.72
CA LEU A 6 20.03 39.17 -22.03
C LEU A 6 19.56 37.83 -22.62
N PHE A 7 19.99 36.72 -22.00
CA PHE A 7 19.13 35.54 -21.84
C PHE A 7 19.01 35.27 -20.35
N ARG A 8 18.26 36.13 -19.66
CA ARG A 8 17.70 35.80 -18.35
C ARG A 8 16.38 35.09 -18.64
N ARG A 9 16.35 33.76 -18.52
CA ARG A 9 15.09 33.01 -18.48
C ARG A 9 14.26 33.57 -17.34
N HIS A 10 13.12 34.18 -17.67
CA HIS A 10 12.07 34.44 -16.68
C HIS A 10 11.45 33.11 -16.24
N PRO A 11 11.18 32.91 -14.94
CA PRO A 11 10.34 31.81 -14.52
C PRO A 11 8.91 32.09 -14.98
N VAL A 12 8.32 31.15 -15.72
CA VAL A 12 6.92 31.20 -16.14
C VAL A 12 6.06 30.88 -14.92
N THR A 13 5.57 31.92 -14.26
CA THR A 13 4.69 31.84 -13.08
C THR A 13 3.25 31.39 -13.42
N GLY A 14 2.97 31.05 -14.69
CA GLY A 14 1.62 30.71 -15.18
C GLY A 14 1.27 29.22 -15.23
N ASN A 15 2.17 28.31 -14.83
CA ASN A 15 1.98 26.86 -15.02
C ASN A 15 1.49 26.11 -13.76
N GLN A 16 1.65 26.71 -12.57
CA GLN A 16 1.35 26.06 -11.30
C GLN A 16 -0.15 26.08 -10.96
N TYR A 17 -0.83 27.20 -11.23
CA TYR A 17 -2.28 27.36 -11.05
C TYR A 17 -3.10 26.34 -11.87
N ASN A 18 -2.67 26.02 -13.09
CA ASN A 18 -3.35 25.04 -13.94
C ASN A 18 -3.14 23.60 -13.45
N LYS A 19 -2.01 23.31 -12.80
CA LYS A 19 -1.65 21.98 -12.33
C LYS A 19 -2.40 21.61 -11.05
N GLU A 20 -2.54 22.56 -10.13
CA GLU A 20 -3.35 22.38 -8.92
C GLU A 20 -4.83 22.18 -9.26
N ASP A 21 -5.38 22.97 -10.19
CA ASP A 21 -6.76 22.80 -10.70
C ASP A 21 -6.96 21.45 -11.40
N THR A 22 -5.99 21.01 -12.21
CA THR A 22 -6.04 19.69 -12.86
C THR A 22 -5.98 18.56 -11.84
N THR A 23 -5.11 18.66 -10.83
CA THR A 23 -4.95 17.64 -9.79
C THR A 23 -6.23 17.52 -8.97
N ALA A 24 -6.85 18.64 -8.61
CA ALA A 24 -8.12 18.67 -7.88
C ALA A 24 -9.25 18.01 -8.67
N LYS A 25 -9.38 18.30 -9.97
CA LYS A 25 -10.39 17.66 -10.85
C LYS A 25 -10.20 16.15 -10.97
N LEU A 26 -8.97 15.70 -11.17
CA LEU A 26 -8.69 14.26 -11.23
C LEU A 26 -8.96 13.59 -9.88
N GLN A 27 -8.61 14.24 -8.77
CA GLN A 27 -8.89 13.74 -7.42
C GLN A 27 -10.40 13.63 -7.16
N ASP A 28 -11.20 14.58 -7.67
CA ASP A 28 -12.66 14.52 -7.61
C ASP A 28 -13.19 13.30 -8.38
N ILE A 29 -12.77 13.11 -9.63
CA ILE A 29 -13.13 11.92 -10.43
C ILE A 29 -12.78 10.63 -9.69
N LEU A 30 -11.56 10.52 -9.14
CA LEU A 30 -11.15 9.34 -8.38
C LEU A 30 -12.03 9.08 -7.15
N SER A 31 -12.62 10.12 -6.57
CA SER A 31 -13.39 10.02 -5.32
C SER A 31 -14.90 9.85 -5.56
N THR A 32 -15.44 10.39 -6.65
CA THR A 32 -16.89 10.57 -6.82
C THR A 32 -17.45 9.94 -8.09
N ASP A 33 -16.62 9.64 -9.09
CA ASP A 33 -17.12 9.09 -10.35
C ASP A 33 -17.74 7.70 -10.09
N PRO A 34 -18.99 7.46 -10.54
CA PRO A 34 -19.67 6.19 -10.28
C PRO A 34 -19.04 5.03 -11.05
N GLU A 35 -18.44 5.29 -12.20
CA GLU A 35 -17.84 4.25 -13.04
C GLU A 35 -16.40 3.97 -12.64
N SER A 36 -16.02 2.70 -12.68
CA SER A 36 -14.65 2.32 -12.39
C SER A 36 -13.65 2.82 -13.42
N PHE A 37 -14.03 2.90 -14.70
CA PHE A 37 -13.11 3.20 -15.79
C PHE A 37 -12.42 4.57 -15.61
N PRO A 38 -13.13 5.68 -15.35
CA PRO A 38 -12.50 6.96 -15.04
C PRO A 38 -11.58 6.89 -13.81
N ARG A 39 -11.99 6.21 -12.73
CA ARG A 39 -11.19 6.06 -11.51
C ARG A 39 -9.88 5.29 -11.76
N ARG A 40 -9.95 4.17 -12.51
CA ARG A 40 -8.79 3.39 -12.99
C ARG A 40 -7.85 4.24 -13.85
N ALA A 41 -8.40 5.09 -14.73
CA ALA A 41 -7.59 5.98 -15.56
C ALA A 41 -6.87 7.05 -14.71
N VAL A 42 -7.54 7.65 -13.73
CA VAL A 42 -6.94 8.64 -12.85
C VAL A 42 -5.77 8.05 -12.05
N ILE A 43 -5.95 6.88 -11.43
CA ILE A 43 -4.88 6.27 -10.63
C ILE A 43 -3.65 5.93 -11.49
N SER A 44 -3.86 5.53 -12.76
CA SER A 44 -2.78 5.34 -13.73
C SER A 44 -2.02 6.64 -14.03
N ILE A 45 -2.75 7.75 -14.23
CA ILE A 45 -2.16 9.08 -14.45
C ILE A 45 -1.35 9.53 -13.23
N PHE A 46 -1.91 9.40 -12.03
CA PHE A 46 -1.24 9.76 -10.78
C PHE A 46 0.03 8.94 -10.55
N THR A 47 -0.03 7.63 -10.83
CA THR A 47 1.15 6.74 -10.77
C THR A 47 2.22 7.19 -11.78
N LYS A 48 1.83 7.57 -13.00
CA LYS A 48 2.74 8.07 -14.03
C LYS A 48 3.40 9.39 -13.62
N TRP A 49 2.63 10.32 -13.05
CA TRP A 49 3.16 11.59 -12.56
C TRP A 49 4.18 11.39 -11.44
N LEU A 50 3.89 10.47 -10.50
CA LEU A 50 4.83 10.11 -9.45
C LEU A 50 6.13 9.52 -10.03
N LYS A 51 6.04 8.56 -10.96
CA LYS A 51 7.20 7.97 -11.66
C LYS A 51 8.08 9.04 -12.35
N GLN A 52 7.46 10.10 -12.87
CA GLN A 52 8.15 11.18 -13.58
C GLN A 52 8.70 12.28 -12.65
N GLY A 53 8.47 12.18 -11.34
CA GLY A 53 8.86 13.22 -10.39
C GLY A 53 8.08 14.52 -10.56
N CYS A 54 6.89 14.47 -11.17
CA CYS A 54 6.04 15.64 -11.38
C CYS A 54 5.32 16.10 -10.10
N THR A 55 5.70 15.60 -8.92
CA THR A 55 5.19 15.97 -7.61
C THR A 55 6.30 16.74 -6.87
N ASP A 56 6.69 17.92 -7.37
CA ASP A 56 7.88 18.62 -6.87
C ASP A 56 7.75 18.98 -5.38
N GLN A 57 8.81 18.70 -4.61
CA GLN A 57 8.97 18.68 -3.13
C GLN A 57 8.43 17.43 -2.41
N ALA A 58 9.25 16.88 -1.51
CA ALA A 58 8.99 15.63 -0.79
C ALA A 58 7.71 15.68 0.06
N GLU A 59 7.46 16.80 0.73
CA GLU A 59 6.27 17.03 1.55
C GLU A 59 4.99 17.09 0.69
N ASP A 60 5.07 17.70 -0.50
CA ASP A 60 3.95 17.73 -1.45
C ASP A 60 3.68 16.35 -2.05
N THR A 61 4.73 15.57 -2.29
CA THR A 61 4.60 14.17 -2.73
C THR A 61 3.95 13.31 -1.66
N GLU A 62 4.40 13.38 -0.41
CA GLU A 62 3.86 12.60 0.71
C GLU A 62 2.37 12.90 0.92
N LYS A 63 1.99 14.19 0.96
CA LYS A 63 0.59 14.61 1.07
C LYS A 63 -0.24 14.17 -0.12
N PHE A 64 0.32 14.23 -1.33
CA PHE A 64 -0.35 13.73 -2.54
C PHE A 64 -0.64 12.24 -2.45
N VAL A 65 0.37 11.42 -2.14
CA VAL A 65 0.24 9.97 -1.97
C VAL A 65 -0.76 9.64 -0.86
N SER A 66 -0.68 10.32 0.29
CA SER A 66 -1.61 10.12 1.41
C SER A 66 -3.06 10.38 1.02
N ARG A 67 -3.35 11.45 0.26
CA ARG A 67 -4.70 11.74 -0.23
C ARG A 67 -5.20 10.66 -1.19
N VAL A 68 -4.37 10.24 -2.14
CA VAL A 68 -4.75 9.20 -3.12
C VAL A 68 -5.03 7.88 -2.41
N ILE A 69 -4.17 7.45 -1.49
CA ILE A 69 -4.34 6.23 -0.69
C ILE A 69 -5.67 6.26 0.08
N GLN A 70 -5.96 7.36 0.78
CA GLN A 70 -7.20 7.50 1.55
C GLN A 70 -8.46 7.41 0.69
N THR A 71 -8.38 7.83 -0.57
CA THR A 71 -9.49 7.68 -1.53
C THR A 71 -9.61 6.23 -2.00
N VAL A 72 -8.54 5.64 -2.53
CA VAL A 72 -8.60 4.31 -3.16
C VAL A 72 -8.81 3.18 -2.16
N GLU A 73 -8.41 3.35 -0.89
CA GLU A 73 -8.63 2.34 0.15
C GLU A 73 -10.09 1.94 0.31
N ARG A 74 -11.02 2.88 0.04
CA ARG A 74 -12.47 2.66 0.17
C ARG A 74 -13.14 2.33 -1.16
N ASP A 75 -12.37 2.20 -2.24
CA ASP A 75 -12.93 1.88 -3.54
C ASP A 75 -13.44 0.44 -3.56
N LEU A 76 -14.61 0.23 -4.17
CA LEU A 76 -15.21 -1.10 -4.30
C LEU A 76 -14.59 -1.89 -5.44
N ASP A 77 -13.92 -1.20 -6.36
CA ASP A 77 -13.23 -1.84 -7.47
C ASP A 77 -11.81 -2.23 -7.08
N TRP A 78 -11.56 -3.53 -6.99
CA TRP A 78 -10.25 -4.08 -6.67
C TRP A 78 -9.16 -3.63 -7.64
N GLU A 79 -9.46 -3.32 -8.91
CA GLU A 79 -8.47 -2.81 -9.85
C GLU A 79 -8.02 -1.39 -9.50
N VAL A 80 -8.92 -0.55 -8.98
CA VAL A 80 -8.55 0.78 -8.46
C VAL A 80 -7.66 0.63 -7.23
N ARG A 81 -7.96 -0.33 -6.36
CA ARG A 81 -7.12 -0.64 -5.19
C ARG A 81 -5.75 -1.18 -5.58
N ILE A 82 -5.67 -2.05 -6.58
CA ILE A 82 -4.40 -2.51 -7.18
C ILE A 82 -3.60 -1.33 -7.74
N GLY A 83 -4.25 -0.40 -8.45
CA GLY A 83 -3.62 0.83 -8.92
C GLY A 83 -3.06 1.67 -7.76
N GLY A 84 -3.79 1.75 -6.65
CA GLY A 84 -3.33 2.35 -5.40
C GLY A 84 -2.06 1.70 -4.85
N LEU A 85 -2.01 0.37 -4.82
CA LEU A 85 -0.83 -0.39 -4.40
C LEU A 85 0.36 -0.19 -5.36
N GLU A 86 0.10 -0.03 -6.66
CA GLU A 86 1.12 0.30 -7.67
C GLU A 86 1.75 1.67 -7.43
N LEU A 87 0.92 2.66 -7.09
CA LEU A 87 1.38 4.00 -6.72
C LEU A 87 2.21 3.95 -5.44
N VAL A 88 1.77 3.18 -4.43
CA VAL A 88 2.51 2.95 -3.18
C VAL A 88 3.87 2.32 -3.43
N GLU A 89 3.94 1.29 -4.27
CA GLU A 89 5.20 0.62 -4.61
C GLU A 89 6.21 1.61 -5.23
N VAL A 90 5.76 2.45 -6.18
CA VAL A 90 6.59 3.49 -6.78
C VAL A 90 7.08 4.47 -5.71
N PHE A 91 6.20 4.91 -4.82
CA PHE A 91 6.55 5.83 -3.74
C PHE A 91 7.59 5.22 -2.79
N CYS A 92 7.43 3.95 -2.40
CA CYS A 92 8.39 3.21 -1.59
C CYS A 92 9.76 3.19 -2.26
N VAL A 93 9.83 2.75 -3.51
CA VAL A 93 11.09 2.65 -4.27
C VAL A 93 11.78 4.01 -4.34
N GLN A 94 11.05 5.07 -4.68
CA GLN A 94 11.63 6.41 -4.78
C GLN A 94 12.16 6.93 -3.44
N THR A 95 11.40 6.70 -2.35
CA THR A 95 11.78 7.13 -1.00
C THR A 95 13.03 6.40 -0.52
N LEU A 96 13.06 5.07 -0.65
CA LEU A 96 14.22 4.25 -0.29
C LEU A 96 15.46 4.63 -1.12
N CYS A 97 15.30 4.87 -2.43
CA CYS A 97 16.40 5.31 -3.29
C CYS A 97 16.99 6.65 -2.89
N ARG A 98 16.13 7.62 -2.52
CA ARG A 98 16.57 8.93 -2.04
C ARG A 98 17.33 8.81 -0.73
N ALA A 99 16.93 7.87 0.11
CA ALA A 99 17.61 7.52 1.34
C ALA A 99 18.90 6.69 1.12
N GLY A 100 19.25 6.35 -0.13
CA GLY A 100 20.43 5.52 -0.43
C GLY A 100 20.29 4.06 -0.01
N LEU A 101 19.07 3.61 0.32
CA LEU A 101 18.79 2.24 0.72
C LEU A 101 18.68 1.34 -0.52
N PRO A 102 19.15 0.08 -0.42
CA PRO A 102 19.13 -0.84 -1.54
C PRO A 102 17.68 -1.15 -1.96
N LYS A 103 17.41 -1.10 -3.27
CA LYS A 103 16.09 -1.46 -3.84
C LYS A 103 15.73 -2.93 -3.63
N TYR A 104 16.74 -3.78 -3.43
CA TYR A 104 16.64 -5.23 -3.29
C TYR A 104 17.71 -5.72 -2.33
N PRO A 105 17.47 -6.78 -1.55
CA PRO A 105 18.49 -7.38 -0.71
C PRO A 105 19.61 -7.96 -1.59
N SER A 106 20.68 -7.19 -1.76
CA SER A 106 21.91 -7.64 -2.41
C SER A 106 23.06 -7.56 -1.41
N ALA A 107 23.90 -8.58 -1.43
CA ALA A 107 24.98 -8.76 -0.49
C ALA A 107 26.02 -7.63 -0.60
N ALA A 108 26.28 -7.00 0.55
CA ALA A 108 27.39 -6.10 0.88
C ALA A 108 27.32 -4.64 0.40
N ALA A 109 27.11 -3.73 1.35
CA ALA A 109 28.05 -2.62 1.64
C ALA A 109 27.79 -2.06 3.05
N SER A 110 28.88 -1.90 3.80
CA SER A 110 28.91 -1.54 5.22
C SER A 110 29.00 -0.03 5.42
N SER A 111 27.95 0.59 5.97
CA SER A 111 28.00 1.89 6.67
C SER A 111 26.84 1.94 7.68
N THR A 112 27.09 1.46 8.90
CA THR A 112 26.05 1.12 9.89
C THR A 112 25.40 2.31 10.61
N VAL A 113 26.03 3.49 10.63
CA VAL A 113 25.51 4.65 11.40
C VAL A 113 24.69 5.61 10.53
N THR A 114 25.06 5.80 9.27
CA THR A 114 24.28 6.64 8.33
C THR A 114 23.01 5.94 7.85
N SER A 115 23.01 4.60 7.82
CA SER A 115 21.88 3.80 7.36
C SER A 115 20.68 3.85 8.31
N SER A 116 20.89 3.84 9.64
CA SER A 116 19.79 3.80 10.61
C SER A 116 18.98 5.10 10.65
N ILE A 117 19.65 6.25 10.52
CA ILE A 117 19.00 7.56 10.44
C ILE A 117 18.12 7.65 9.17
N GLN A 118 18.66 7.20 8.03
CA GLN A 118 17.97 7.18 6.75
C GLN A 118 16.78 6.19 6.70
N GLN A 119 16.92 5.04 7.37
CA GLN A 119 15.83 4.07 7.58
C GLN A 119 14.71 4.68 8.41
N ASN A 120 15.05 5.29 9.54
CA ASN A 120 14.07 5.93 10.41
C ASN A 120 13.34 7.08 9.69
N GLU A 121 14.06 7.89 8.90
CA GLU A 121 13.44 8.95 8.10
C GLU A 121 12.48 8.37 7.03
N SER A 122 12.87 7.30 6.33
CA SER A 122 12.02 6.65 5.33
C SER A 122 10.75 6.07 5.96
N LEU A 123 10.90 5.40 7.10
CA LEU A 123 9.80 4.84 7.88
C LEU A 123 8.82 5.93 8.33
N GLN A 124 9.33 7.05 8.85
CA GLN A 124 8.54 8.22 9.22
C GLN A 124 7.74 8.79 8.03
N ILE A 125 8.36 8.87 6.84
CA ILE A 125 7.68 9.28 5.61
C ILE A 125 6.52 8.31 5.27
N PHE A 126 6.74 7.00 5.40
CA PHE A 126 5.71 6.00 5.13
C PHE A 126 4.54 6.06 6.12
N CYS A 127 4.82 6.27 7.41
CA CYS A 127 3.82 6.48 8.45
C CYS A 127 2.94 7.70 8.15
N ARG A 128 3.54 8.86 7.87
CA ARG A 128 2.76 10.09 7.55
C ARG A 128 2.01 9.99 6.23
N ALA A 129 2.52 9.22 5.27
CA ALA A 129 1.81 8.87 4.04
C ALA A 129 0.63 7.90 4.27
N LYS A 130 0.42 7.39 5.50
CA LYS A 130 -0.59 6.40 5.88
C LYS A 130 -0.50 5.09 5.10
N LEU A 131 0.72 4.76 4.71
CA LEU A 131 1.04 3.66 3.82
C LEU A 131 0.76 2.31 4.49
N PHE A 132 1.23 2.13 5.72
CA PHE A 132 1.08 0.89 6.46
C PHE A 132 -0.38 0.52 6.70
N ARG A 133 -1.21 1.50 7.05
CA ARG A 133 -2.64 1.29 7.21
C ARG A 133 -3.23 0.64 5.95
N PHE A 134 -2.99 1.24 4.79
CA PHE A 134 -3.50 0.73 3.52
C PHE A 134 -2.93 -0.64 3.15
N LEU A 135 -1.63 -0.89 3.36
CA LEU A 135 -1.03 -2.19 3.11
C LEU A 135 -1.60 -3.29 4.01
N PHE A 136 -1.65 -3.07 5.32
CA PHE A 136 -2.15 -4.07 6.26
C PHE A 136 -3.64 -4.37 6.05
N TRP A 137 -4.46 -3.36 5.75
CA TRP A 137 -5.86 -3.61 5.36
C TRP A 137 -5.98 -4.36 4.03
N SER A 138 -5.07 -4.10 3.09
CA SER A 138 -5.07 -4.80 1.80
C SER A 138 -4.65 -6.27 1.91
N LEU A 139 -3.85 -6.67 2.91
CA LEU A 139 -3.58 -8.08 3.20
C LEU A 139 -4.86 -8.88 3.51
N CYS A 140 -5.87 -8.22 4.04
CA CYS A 140 -7.13 -8.82 4.46
C CYS A 140 -8.23 -8.71 3.39
N ASP A 141 -7.86 -8.32 2.17
CA ASP A 141 -8.81 -8.18 1.06
C ASP A 141 -9.38 -9.54 0.62
N TYR A 142 -10.63 -9.54 0.19
CA TYR A 142 -11.24 -10.71 -0.44
C TYR A 142 -10.67 -10.95 -1.84
N ASP A 143 -10.32 -9.86 -2.54
CA ASP A 143 -9.67 -9.93 -3.83
C ASP A 143 -8.19 -10.30 -3.64
N LYS A 144 -7.92 -11.58 -3.87
CA LYS A 144 -6.58 -12.19 -3.76
C LYS A 144 -5.45 -11.35 -4.38
N PRO A 145 -5.59 -10.76 -5.59
CA PRO A 145 -4.52 -9.94 -6.16
C PRO A 145 -4.14 -8.74 -5.29
N VAL A 146 -5.10 -8.15 -4.58
CA VAL A 146 -4.90 -6.99 -3.70
C VAL A 146 -4.05 -7.40 -2.50
N GLY A 147 -4.40 -8.53 -1.87
CA GLY A 147 -3.64 -9.11 -0.76
C GLY A 147 -2.22 -9.49 -1.15
N GLN A 148 -2.05 -10.19 -2.28
CA GLN A 148 -0.74 -10.60 -2.80
C GLN A 148 0.19 -9.40 -2.99
N LYS A 149 -0.29 -8.38 -3.72
CA LYS A 149 0.52 -7.21 -4.02
C LYS A 149 0.87 -6.39 -2.77
N ALA A 150 -0.04 -6.30 -1.80
CA ALA A 150 0.27 -5.68 -0.52
C ALA A 150 1.34 -6.45 0.25
N CYS A 151 1.27 -7.79 0.23
CA CYS A 151 2.27 -8.67 0.85
C CYS A 151 3.65 -8.50 0.22
N ASP A 152 3.72 -8.46 -1.12
CA ASP A 152 4.97 -8.23 -1.85
C ASP A 152 5.65 -6.91 -1.44
N ILE A 153 4.87 -5.83 -1.35
CA ILE A 153 5.38 -4.51 -0.94
C ILE A 153 5.88 -4.57 0.52
N LEU A 154 5.14 -5.22 1.42
CA LEU A 154 5.55 -5.34 2.83
C LEU A 154 6.84 -6.16 2.99
N LEU A 155 7.01 -7.22 2.21
CA LEU A 155 8.26 -8.01 2.18
C LEU A 155 9.45 -7.16 1.75
N VAL A 156 9.28 -6.35 0.69
CA VAL A 156 10.33 -5.42 0.24
C VAL A 156 10.66 -4.37 1.30
N LEU A 157 9.64 -3.81 1.96
CA LEU A 157 9.82 -2.85 3.06
C LEU A 157 10.55 -3.50 4.24
N ARG A 158 10.16 -4.70 4.66
CA ARG A 158 10.83 -5.44 5.74
C ARG A 158 12.31 -5.64 5.45
N ALA A 159 12.65 -6.09 4.24
CA ALA A 159 14.02 -6.31 3.81
C ALA A 159 14.85 -5.00 3.73
N SER A 160 14.22 -3.88 3.39
CA SER A 160 14.90 -2.59 3.22
C SER A 160 15.08 -1.83 4.55
N LEU A 161 14.12 -1.99 5.47
CA LEU A 161 14.08 -1.28 6.75
C LEU A 161 14.75 -2.06 7.88
N SER A 162 14.86 -3.39 7.78
CA SER A 162 15.58 -4.20 8.76
C SER A 162 17.09 -4.18 8.49
N PRO A 163 17.93 -3.71 9.42
CA PRO A 163 19.36 -3.99 9.35
C PRO A 163 19.56 -5.51 9.41
N SER A 164 20.54 -6.02 8.67
CA SER A 164 20.89 -7.46 8.58
C SER A 164 21.33 -8.12 9.91
N GLY A 165 21.03 -7.53 11.07
CA GLY A 165 21.37 -8.01 12.41
C GLY A 165 20.23 -8.08 13.43
N LEU A 166 19.04 -7.49 13.18
CA LEU A 166 17.98 -7.44 14.20
C LEU A 166 17.19 -8.75 14.35
N LEU A 167 17.15 -9.57 13.29
CA LEU A 167 16.50 -10.89 13.34
C LEU A 167 17.28 -11.93 14.15
N LYS A 168 18.55 -11.68 14.47
CA LYS A 168 19.39 -12.65 15.19
C LYS A 168 19.31 -12.51 16.71
N ASP A 169 18.99 -11.33 17.22
CA ASP A 169 18.94 -11.07 18.67
C ASP A 169 17.56 -11.36 19.28
N CYS A 170 16.48 -11.39 18.49
CA CYS A 170 15.16 -11.84 18.96
C CYS A 170 15.05 -13.37 19.11
N GLN A 171 16.02 -14.14 18.62
CA GLN A 171 16.09 -15.61 18.82
C GLN A 171 16.80 -15.99 20.14
N GLY A 172 17.23 -14.99 20.93
CA GLY A 172 17.98 -15.18 22.16
C GLY A 172 17.16 -15.09 23.45
N ALA A 173 16.05 -15.83 23.56
CA ALA A 173 15.50 -16.33 24.84
C ALA A 173 14.11 -16.95 24.62
N GLY A 174 14.07 -18.27 24.43
CA GLY A 174 12.98 -19.15 24.86
C GLY A 174 11.53 -18.66 24.73
N ASP A 175 11.07 -18.34 23.53
CA ASP A 175 9.76 -18.76 23.02
C ASP A 175 9.82 -18.70 21.50
N VAL A 176 9.42 -19.77 20.81
CA VAL A 176 9.32 -19.74 19.36
C VAL A 176 8.07 -18.91 19.08
N SER A 177 8.23 -17.60 18.93
CA SER A 177 7.15 -16.68 18.59
C SER A 177 6.49 -17.20 17.32
N VAL A 178 5.33 -17.84 17.47
CA VAL A 178 4.53 -18.36 16.37
C VAL A 178 4.18 -17.13 15.54
N GLY A 179 4.75 -17.04 14.34
CA GLY A 179 4.48 -15.96 13.41
C GLY A 179 2.97 -15.76 13.25
N HIS A 180 2.53 -14.51 13.27
CA HIS A 180 1.11 -14.21 13.26
C HIS A 180 0.58 -14.13 11.82
N GLY A 181 -0.36 -15.01 11.45
CA GLY A 181 -1.02 -15.04 10.13
C GLY A 181 -2.26 -14.12 9.99
N ILE A 182 -3.01 -14.26 8.89
CA ILE A 182 -4.22 -13.45 8.58
C ILE A 182 -5.24 -13.38 9.73
N PRO A 183 -5.62 -14.48 10.41
CA PRO A 183 -6.66 -14.41 11.43
C PRO A 183 -6.26 -13.54 12.64
N TRP A 184 -4.96 -13.50 12.95
CA TRP A 184 -4.44 -12.57 13.95
C TRP A 184 -4.49 -11.15 13.41
N LEU A 185 -3.97 -10.90 12.20
CA LEU A 185 -4.01 -9.57 11.56
C LEU A 185 -5.42 -8.99 11.50
N GLN A 186 -6.40 -9.75 11.01
CA GLN A 186 -7.79 -9.31 10.92
C GLN A 186 -8.36 -8.98 12.30
N ARG A 187 -8.07 -9.80 13.32
CA ARG A 187 -8.51 -9.55 14.70
C ARG A 187 -7.88 -8.25 15.21
N THR A 188 -6.57 -8.11 15.07
CA THR A 188 -5.77 -6.96 15.46
C THR A 188 -6.22 -5.67 14.78
N LEU A 189 -6.46 -5.70 13.47
CA LEU A 189 -6.95 -4.56 12.69
C LEU A 189 -8.38 -4.17 13.09
N ARG A 190 -9.27 -5.15 13.30
CA ARG A 190 -10.67 -4.91 13.70
C ARG A 190 -10.79 -4.43 15.15
N GLN A 191 -9.93 -4.93 16.04
CA GLN A 191 -9.88 -4.52 17.44
C GLN A 191 -9.08 -3.24 17.64
N GLY A 192 -8.36 -2.79 16.61
CA GLY A 192 -7.47 -1.65 16.69
C GLY A 192 -6.39 -1.86 17.74
N SER A 193 -5.73 -3.02 17.79
CA SER A 193 -4.58 -3.15 18.69
C SER A 193 -3.61 -4.23 18.22
N LEU A 194 -2.41 -3.80 17.82
CA LEU A 194 -1.20 -4.62 17.78
C LEU A 194 -0.65 -4.76 19.22
N ALA A 195 -0.93 -3.75 20.05
CA ALA A 195 -0.40 -3.60 21.39
C ALA A 195 -1.06 -4.48 22.48
N GLN A 196 -2.03 -5.34 22.17
CA GLN A 196 -2.52 -6.29 23.18
C GLN A 196 -1.56 -7.47 23.41
N ASP A 197 -0.66 -7.74 22.46
CA ASP A 197 0.41 -8.75 22.59
C ASP A 197 1.81 -8.11 22.77
N PHE A 198 1.92 -6.78 22.75
CA PHE A 198 3.16 -6.04 23.10
C PHE A 198 2.95 -5.26 24.41
N PRO A 199 3.92 -5.24 25.34
CA PRO A 199 3.73 -4.58 26.61
C PRO A 199 3.82 -3.05 26.47
N THR A 200 2.70 -2.37 26.20
CA THR A 200 2.60 -0.91 26.43
C THR A 200 1.23 -0.51 26.96
N ASP A 201 1.26 0.34 28.00
CA ASP A 201 0.16 0.91 28.75
C ASP A 201 -0.68 1.88 27.90
N GLY A 202 -1.99 1.59 27.74
CA GLY A 202 -2.97 2.55 27.22
C GLY A 202 -3.77 2.06 26.02
N GLY A 203 -5.04 1.77 26.24
CA GLY A 203 -5.97 1.34 25.20
C GLY A 203 -6.23 2.43 24.15
N ASN A 204 -5.70 2.23 22.96
CA ASN A 204 -6.17 2.86 21.73
C ASN A 204 -5.75 2.01 20.52
N GLY A 205 -6.34 2.33 19.36
CA GLY A 205 -6.09 1.79 18.01
C GLY A 205 -4.66 1.32 17.70
N VAL A 206 -4.48 0.49 16.64
CA VAL A 206 -3.15 0.38 15.99
C VAL A 206 -2.78 1.78 15.51
N ASP A 207 -1.73 2.36 16.07
CA ASP A 207 -1.20 3.62 15.58
C ASP A 207 -0.31 3.36 14.35
N PHE A 208 -0.91 3.44 13.17
CA PHE A 208 -0.17 3.32 11.90
C PHE A 208 0.74 4.53 11.62
N GLU A 209 0.65 5.57 12.44
CA GLU A 209 1.50 6.75 12.34
C GLU A 209 2.75 6.64 13.25
N ASP A 210 2.79 5.64 14.15
CA ASP A 210 3.96 5.36 15.01
C ASP A 210 4.99 4.44 14.32
N PRO A 211 6.21 4.92 14.03
CA PRO A 211 7.26 4.14 13.38
C PRO A 211 7.69 2.88 14.15
N GLU A 212 7.79 2.97 15.48
CA GLU A 212 8.24 1.85 16.30
C GLU A 212 7.24 0.69 16.22
N SER A 213 5.95 1.01 16.36
CA SER A 213 4.85 0.06 16.16
C SER A 213 4.86 -0.57 14.77
N MET A 214 5.16 0.19 13.71
CA MET A 214 5.21 -0.35 12.35
C MET A 214 6.41 -1.26 12.11
N MET A 215 7.57 -0.96 12.70
CA MET A 215 8.73 -1.86 12.65
C MET A 215 8.46 -3.15 13.42
N LEU A 216 7.82 -3.08 14.58
CA LEU A 216 7.40 -4.25 15.33
C LEU A 216 6.42 -5.10 14.51
N ALA A 217 5.40 -4.48 13.89
CA ALA A 217 4.43 -5.18 13.04
C ALA A 217 5.10 -5.92 11.87
N LEU A 218 6.01 -5.25 11.14
CA LEU A 218 6.79 -5.87 10.06
C LEU A 218 7.67 -7.03 10.56
N GLY A 219 8.08 -7.01 11.83
CA GLY A 219 8.89 -8.04 12.44
C GLY A 219 8.09 -9.28 12.85
N THR A 220 6.85 -9.10 13.34
CA THR A 220 6.04 -10.17 13.95
C THR A 220 5.09 -10.89 13.01
N ILE A 221 4.66 -10.23 11.93
CA ILE A 221 3.82 -10.86 10.92
C ILE A 221 4.68 -11.83 10.10
N ASP A 222 4.22 -13.06 9.97
CA ASP A 222 4.85 -14.04 9.05
C ASP A 222 4.40 -13.73 7.61
N LEU A 223 5.06 -12.72 7.02
CA LEU A 223 4.76 -12.28 5.66
C LEU A 223 5.12 -13.36 4.63
N GLU A 224 6.09 -14.23 4.92
CA GLU A 224 6.48 -15.33 4.06
C GLU A 224 5.41 -16.43 4.03
N GLU A 225 4.95 -16.90 5.20
CA GLU A 225 3.84 -17.85 5.29
C GLU A 225 2.57 -17.26 4.66
N LEU A 226 2.31 -15.97 4.93
CA LEU A 226 1.17 -15.28 4.36
C LEU A 226 1.24 -15.21 2.83
N HIS A 227 2.39 -14.85 2.28
CA HIS A 227 2.60 -14.82 0.85
C HIS A 227 2.40 -16.22 0.23
N ASP A 228 2.84 -17.28 0.90
CA ASP A 228 2.61 -18.66 0.48
C ASP A 228 1.12 -19.05 0.55
N GLU A 229 0.41 -18.69 1.61
CA GLU A 229 -1.05 -18.89 1.73
C GLU A 229 -1.82 -18.14 0.64
N LEU A 230 -1.47 -16.87 0.42
CA LEU A 230 -2.01 -16.07 -0.66
C LEU A 230 -1.60 -16.61 -2.03
N ASN A 231 -0.59 -17.47 -2.18
CA ASN A 231 -0.23 -18.07 -3.47
C ASN A 231 -0.81 -19.46 -3.66
N LYS A 232 -1.00 -20.24 -2.58
CA LYS A 232 -1.70 -21.52 -2.60
C LYS A 232 -3.09 -21.30 -3.19
N SER A 233 -3.29 -21.82 -4.40
CA SER A 233 -4.45 -21.53 -5.21
C SER A 233 -5.72 -22.16 -4.64
N SER A 234 -6.81 -21.40 -4.75
CA SER A 234 -8.19 -21.89 -4.87
C SER A 234 -8.38 -22.67 -6.19
N ASP A 235 -7.44 -23.53 -6.58
CA ASP A 235 -7.64 -24.48 -7.68
C ASP A 235 -8.65 -25.57 -7.28
N HIS A 236 -9.28 -25.46 -6.13
CA HIS A 236 -10.11 -26.51 -5.55
C HIS A 236 -11.62 -26.30 -5.67
N ILE A 237 -12.11 -25.19 -6.25
CA ILE A 237 -13.56 -24.96 -6.41
C ILE A 237 -14.04 -25.02 -7.86
N GLU A 238 -13.18 -24.89 -8.87
CA GLU A 238 -13.58 -25.10 -10.27
C GLU A 238 -12.67 -26.10 -10.97
N LYS A 239 -12.95 -27.40 -10.84
CA LYS A 239 -12.34 -28.42 -11.72
C LYS A 239 -13.32 -29.07 -12.69
N SER A 240 -14.53 -28.56 -12.82
CA SER A 240 -15.42 -29.00 -13.90
C SER A 240 -16.38 -27.89 -14.32
N PRO A 241 -16.54 -27.62 -15.63
CA PRO A 241 -17.66 -26.83 -16.16
C PRO A 241 -19.04 -27.30 -15.63
N GLN A 242 -19.15 -28.57 -15.21
CA GLN A 242 -20.35 -29.13 -14.62
C GLN A 242 -20.64 -28.56 -13.21
N SER A 243 -19.62 -28.39 -12.36
CA SER A 243 -19.82 -27.81 -11.02
C SER A 243 -20.29 -26.37 -11.10
N LEU A 244 -19.70 -25.59 -12.02
CA LEU A 244 -20.16 -24.23 -12.31
C LEU A 244 -21.61 -24.20 -12.85
N LEU A 245 -21.96 -25.14 -13.74
CA LEU A 245 -23.33 -25.26 -14.25
C LEU A 245 -24.32 -25.62 -13.16
N GLU A 246 -23.98 -26.53 -12.26
CA GLU A 246 -24.83 -26.93 -11.11
C GLU A 246 -25.07 -25.75 -10.17
N ASP A 247 -24.06 -24.93 -9.88
CA ASP A 247 -24.19 -23.73 -9.04
C ASP A 247 -25.11 -22.67 -9.68
N ILE A 248 -24.97 -22.44 -11.00
CA ILE A 248 -25.85 -21.54 -11.77
C ILE A 248 -27.30 -22.05 -11.73
N LEU A 249 -27.51 -23.36 -11.92
CA LEU A 249 -28.85 -23.94 -11.92
C LEU A 249 -29.48 -23.91 -10.51
N ALA A 250 -28.70 -24.07 -9.45
CA ALA A 250 -29.17 -23.96 -8.07
C ALA A 250 -29.66 -22.56 -7.72
N THR A 251 -29.04 -21.51 -8.27
CA THR A 251 -29.49 -20.12 -8.11
C THR A 251 -30.71 -19.77 -8.97
N VAL A 252 -30.91 -20.46 -10.10
CA VAL A 252 -32.10 -20.31 -10.95
C VAL A 252 -33.32 -21.06 -10.38
N GLY A 253 -33.12 -22.21 -9.74
CA GLY A 253 -34.19 -23.01 -9.14
C GLY A 253 -34.94 -22.36 -7.96
N THR A 254 -34.47 -21.21 -7.48
CA THR A 254 -35.13 -20.40 -6.44
C THR A 254 -35.98 -19.25 -7.01
N ILE A 255 -36.10 -19.12 -8.33
CA ILE A 255 -36.82 -18.01 -9.01
C ILE A 255 -38.29 -18.36 -9.35
N ASP A 256 -38.80 -19.54 -8.97
CA ASP A 256 -40.20 -19.93 -9.25
C ASP A 256 -41.27 -19.18 -8.41
N GLU A 257 -40.90 -18.13 -7.65
CA GLU A 257 -41.85 -17.29 -6.90
C GLU A 257 -41.60 -15.77 -7.05
N ASN A 258 -41.16 -15.29 -8.22
CA ASN A 258 -41.23 -13.85 -8.52
C ASN A 258 -41.94 -13.59 -9.85
N GLU A 259 -43.25 -13.89 -9.89
CA GLU A 259 -44.20 -13.25 -10.80
C GLU A 259 -44.22 -11.74 -10.48
N ALA A 260 -43.24 -11.00 -11.00
CA ALA A 260 -43.32 -9.56 -11.10
C ALA A 260 -44.32 -9.21 -12.21
N ASP A 261 -45.58 -9.15 -11.80
CA ASP A 261 -46.72 -8.65 -12.57
C ASP A 261 -46.43 -7.20 -12.99
N CYS A 262 -45.99 -6.99 -14.23
CA CYS A 262 -45.73 -5.66 -14.78
C CYS A 262 -47.03 -5.11 -15.38
N TYR A 263 -47.66 -4.15 -14.70
CA TYR A 263 -48.64 -3.20 -15.27
C TYR A 263 -47.97 -1.89 -15.67
#